data_AF-A0A177QJI7-F1
#
_entry.id   AF-A0A177QJI7-F1
#
_cell.length_a   1.000
_cell.length_b   1.000
_cell.length_c   1.000
_cell.angle_alpha   90.00
_cell.angle_beta   90.00
_cell.angle_gamma   90.00
#
_symmetry.space_group_name_H-M   'P 1'
#
loop_
_entity.id
_entity.type
_entity.pdbx_description
1 polymer ?
#
loop_
_entity_poly.entity_id
_entity_poly.type
_entity_poly.pdbx_seq_one_letter_code
_entity_poly.pdbx_strand_id
1 'polypeptide(L)'
;MAKPRFAQMEVVFDNPPDKHGFTTFTIIRKVGRSDHRYERHVKLDDLLSSPEAAQILRISVRHLYRLVKEGRIKCKKQNTHLWFVSRDVQRVQLARRGVSGRRETFLIN
;
A
#
# COMPACT_ATOMS: atom_id res chain seq x y z
N MET A 1 -20.13 0.93 -21.86
CA MET A 1 -18.82 0.53 -21.31
C MET A 1 -18.88 0.55 -19.79
N ALA A 2 -18.92 -0.62 -19.14
CA ALA A 2 -19.00 -0.71 -17.69
C ALA A 2 -17.59 -0.60 -17.07
N LYS A 3 -17.29 0.49 -16.38
CA LYS A 3 -16.13 0.55 -15.47
C LYS A 3 -16.55 -0.09 -14.14
N PRO A 4 -15.96 -1.18 -13.66
CA PRO A 4 -15.93 -1.41 -12.23
C PRO A 4 -14.96 -0.37 -11.65
N ARG A 5 -15.48 0.80 -11.28
CA ARG A 5 -14.75 1.76 -10.45
C ARG A 5 -14.70 1.16 -9.04
N PHE A 6 -13.56 0.62 -8.64
CA PHE A 6 -13.28 0.54 -7.20
C PHE A 6 -13.42 1.97 -6.65
N ALA A 7 -14.43 2.19 -5.83
CA ALA A 7 -14.95 3.52 -5.56
C ALA A 7 -14.09 4.25 -4.53
N GLN A 8 -13.47 3.52 -3.61
CA GLN A 8 -12.56 4.00 -2.57
C GLN A 8 -11.82 2.82 -1.95
N MET A 9 -10.55 3.01 -1.58
CA MET A 9 -9.76 2.05 -0.81
C MET A 9 -9.17 2.77 0.39
N GLU A 10 -9.35 2.17 1.57
CA GLU A 10 -8.86 2.66 2.84
C GLU A 10 -7.94 1.62 3.46
N VAL A 11 -6.91 2.09 4.15
CA VAL A 11 -5.93 1.25 4.85
C VAL A 11 -5.91 1.73 6.29
N VAL A 12 -6.33 0.86 7.20
CA VAL A 12 -6.39 1.12 8.64
C VAL A 12 -5.30 0.31 9.31
N PHE A 13 -4.29 0.98 9.83
CA PHE A 13 -3.17 0.32 10.52
C PHE A 13 -3.56 -0.05 11.94
N ASP A 14 -3.22 -1.27 12.35
CA ASP A 14 -3.41 -1.70 13.72
C ASP A 14 -2.35 -0.99 14.59
N ASN A 15 -2.76 -0.50 15.75
CA ASN A 15 -1.86 0.15 16.72
C ASN A 15 -1.87 -0.62 18.04
N PRO A 16 -0.74 -0.69 18.76
CA PRO A 16 0.56 -0.12 18.41
C PRO A 16 1.39 -1.00 17.43
N PRO A 17 2.33 -0.41 16.68
CA PRO A 17 3.30 -1.18 15.90
C PRO A 17 4.26 -1.97 16.81
N ASP A 18 4.93 -2.96 16.24
CA ASP A 18 5.95 -3.74 16.93
C ASP A 18 7.22 -2.91 17.24
N LYS A 19 8.17 -3.51 17.97
CA LYS A 19 9.45 -2.90 18.34
C LYS A 19 10.33 -2.46 17.17
N HIS A 20 10.01 -2.87 15.94
CA HIS A 20 10.72 -2.52 14.72
C HIS A 20 9.92 -1.55 13.84
N GLY A 21 8.75 -1.10 14.29
CA GLY A 21 7.86 -0.19 13.56
C GLY A 21 6.99 -0.88 12.50
N PHE A 22 6.94 -2.21 12.47
CA PHE A 22 6.03 -2.96 11.59
C PHE A 22 4.67 -3.14 12.27
N THR A 23 3.60 -3.20 11.48
CA THR A 23 2.27 -3.50 12.00
C THR A 23 1.41 -4.26 11.00
N THR A 24 0.44 -5.00 11.50
CA THR A 24 -0.66 -5.52 10.69
C THR A 24 -1.65 -4.39 10.37
N PHE A 25 -2.48 -4.60 9.36
CA PHE A 25 -3.46 -3.59 8.98
C PHE A 25 -4.63 -4.22 8.25
N THR A 26 -5.74 -3.50 8.20
CA THR A 26 -6.92 -3.90 7.45
C THR A 26 -7.07 -3.03 6.21
N ILE A 27 -7.22 -3.67 5.05
CA ILE A 27 -7.58 -3.01 3.79
C ILE A 27 -9.09 -3.09 3.63
N ILE A 28 -9.74 -1.94 3.50
CA ILE A 28 -11.18 -1.82 3.25
C ILE A 28 -11.38 -1.30 1.83
N ARG A 29 -12.09 -2.05 0.99
CA ARG A 29 -12.40 -1.69 -0.39
C ARG A 29 -13.90 -1.51 -0.56
N LYS A 30 -14.32 -0.34 -1.04
CA LYS A 30 -15.71 -0.06 -1.43
C LYS A 30 -15.88 -0.27 -2.93
N VAL A 31 -16.83 -1.12 -3.32
CA VAL A 31 -17.06 -1.48 -4.72
C VAL A 31 -18.39 -0.90 -5.22
N GLY A 32 -18.33 0.07 -6.13
CA GLY A 32 -19.52 0.61 -6.79
C GLY A 32 -20.43 1.48 -5.90
N ARG A 33 -21.70 1.61 -6.30
CA ARG A 33 -22.75 2.39 -5.58
C ARG A 33 -23.53 1.57 -4.56
N SER A 34 -23.45 0.25 -4.64
CA SER A 34 -23.98 -0.65 -3.63
C SER A 34 -22.95 -0.67 -2.51
N ASP A 35 -23.33 -0.39 -1.27
CA ASP A 35 -22.46 -0.25 -0.08
C ASP A 35 -21.72 -1.56 0.33
N HIS A 36 -21.40 -2.42 -0.64
CA HIS A 36 -20.57 -3.60 -0.47
C HIS A 36 -19.14 -3.18 -0.12
N ARG A 37 -18.72 -3.64 1.05
CA ARG A 37 -17.38 -3.44 1.60
C ARG A 37 -16.68 -4.79 1.64
N TYR A 38 -15.50 -4.82 1.06
CA TYR A 38 -14.59 -5.94 1.20
C TYR A 38 -13.50 -5.55 2.20
N GLU A 39 -13.39 -6.31 3.28
CA GLU A 39 -12.39 -6.11 4.31
C GLU A 39 -11.40 -7.27 4.28
N ARG A 40 -10.11 -6.94 4.30
CA ARG A 40 -9.02 -7.92 4.35
C ARG A 40 -8.03 -7.51 5.41
N HIS A 41 -7.89 -8.36 6.42
CA HIS A 41 -6.79 -8.25 7.38
C HIS A 41 -5.49 -8.76 6.74
N VAL A 42 -4.42 -7.98 6.87
CA VAL A 42 -3.14 -8.19 6.19
C VAL A 42 -2.02 -8.39 7.21
N LYS A 43 -1.36 -9.55 7.11
CA LYS A 43 -0.16 -9.89 7.87
C LYS A 43 1.11 -9.41 7.16
N LEU A 44 2.25 -9.44 7.86
CA LEU A 44 3.52 -8.92 7.32
C LEU A 44 4.02 -9.70 6.08
N ASP A 45 3.72 -10.99 5.99
CA ASP A 45 4.21 -11.83 4.88
C ASP A 45 3.19 -11.95 3.73
N ASP A 46 2.03 -11.28 3.86
CA ASP A 46 1.00 -11.28 2.83
C ASP A 46 1.43 -10.49 1.60
N LEU A 47 0.91 -10.94 0.45
CA LEU A 47 1.09 -10.28 -0.83
C LEU A 47 0.05 -9.18 -1.04
N LEU A 48 0.57 -8.04 -1.51
CA LEU A 48 -0.15 -6.84 -1.87
C LEU A 48 -0.07 -6.62 -3.38
N SER A 49 -1.20 -6.26 -3.96
CA SER A 49 -1.29 -5.77 -5.33
C SER A 49 -0.64 -4.38 -5.46
N SER A 50 -0.33 -3.98 -6.69
CA SER A 50 0.27 -2.67 -6.96
C SER A 50 -0.56 -1.49 -6.43
N PRO A 51 -1.90 -1.46 -6.56
CA PRO A 51 -2.73 -0.40 -5.97
C PRO A 51 -2.65 -0.35 -4.44
N GLU A 52 -2.66 -1.50 -3.77
CA GLU A 52 -2.56 -1.57 -2.29
C GLU A 52 -1.22 -1.03 -1.81
N ALA A 53 -0.13 -1.51 -2.39
CA ALA A 53 1.22 -1.06 -2.05
C ALA A 53 1.40 0.46 -2.30
N ALA A 54 0.86 0.97 -3.40
CA ALA A 54 0.89 2.39 -3.72
C ALA A 54 0.11 3.24 -2.70
N GLN A 55 -1.06 2.77 -2.26
CA GLN A 55 -1.87 3.44 -1.24
C GLN A 55 -1.17 3.50 0.12
N ILE A 56 -0.59 2.37 0.57
CA ILE A 56 0.18 2.30 1.82
C ILE A 56 1.35 3.28 1.81
N LEU A 57 2.06 3.35 0.68
CA LEU A 57 3.18 4.26 0.48
C LEU A 57 2.76 5.71 0.20
N ARG A 58 1.46 5.98 -0.01
CA ARG A 58 0.94 7.29 -0.43
C ARG A 58 1.67 7.83 -1.67
N ILE A 59 1.80 7.00 -2.70
CA ILE A 59 2.40 7.36 -4.00
C ILE A 59 1.52 6.88 -5.14
N SER A 60 1.74 7.39 -6.35
CA SER A 60 1.09 6.84 -7.54
C SER A 60 1.65 5.46 -7.89
N VAL A 61 0.82 4.61 -8.52
CA VAL A 61 1.25 3.29 -9.04
C VAL A 61 2.40 3.45 -10.06
N ARG A 62 2.39 4.52 -10.85
CA ARG A 62 3.49 4.85 -11.76
C ARG A 62 4.81 5.07 -11.00
N HIS A 63 4.76 5.79 -9.88
CA HIS A 63 5.94 5.98 -9.03
C HIS A 63 6.38 4.66 -8.37
N LEU A 64 5.42 3.83 -7.91
CA LEU A 64 5.75 2.49 -7.41
C LEU A 64 6.51 1.66 -8.45
N TYR A 65 6.09 1.67 -9.71
CA TYR A 65 6.80 0.95 -10.79
C TYR A 65 8.19 1.51 -11.07
N ARG A 66 8.37 2.83 -10.91
CA ARG A 66 9.71 3.44 -10.97
C ARG A 66 10.60 2.90 -9.85
N LEU A 67 10.10 2.81 -8.61
CA LEU A 67 10.86 2.25 -7.49
C LEU A 67 11.25 0.79 -7.72
N VAL A 68 10.38 -0.01 -8.35
CA VAL A 68 10.70 -1.38 -8.77
C VAL A 68 11.83 -1.38 -9.79
N LYS A 69 11.73 -0.55 -10.84
CA LYS A 69 12.73 -0.45 -11.91
C LYS A 69 14.10 0.00 -11.37
N GLU A 70 14.11 0.89 -10.38
CA GLU A 70 15.31 1.37 -9.70
C GLU A 70 15.86 0.39 -8.66
N GLY A 71 15.21 -0.77 -8.44
CA GLY A 71 15.64 -1.77 -7.46
C GLY A 71 15.42 -1.36 -6.00
N ARG A 72 14.67 -0.29 -5.74
CA ARG A 72 14.40 0.23 -4.39
C ARG A 72 13.36 -0.57 -3.62
N ILE A 73 12.54 -1.36 -4.33
CA ILE A 73 11.58 -2.29 -3.74
C ILE A 73 11.52 -3.57 -4.57
N LYS A 74 11.45 -4.72 -3.90
CA LYS A 74 11.32 -6.03 -4.54
C LYS A 74 9.84 -6.35 -4.79
N CYS A 75 9.57 -7.07 -5.86
CA CYS A 75 8.24 -7.59 -6.17
C CYS A 75 8.33 -9.00 -6.76
N LYS A 76 7.27 -9.79 -6.58
CA LYS A 76 7.05 -11.06 -7.27
C LYS A 76 6.14 -10.82 -8.46
N LYS A 77 6.53 -11.28 -9.65
CA LYS A 77 5.66 -11.30 -10.82
C LYS A 77 4.90 -12.62 -10.83
N GLN A 78 3.57 -12.56 -10.84
CA GLN A 78 2.70 -13.72 -11.00
C GLN A 78 1.65 -13.38 -12.06
N ASN A 79 1.61 -14.18 -13.13
CA ASN A 79 0.85 -13.87 -14.34
C ASN A 79 1.22 -12.47 -14.88
N THR A 80 0.22 -11.63 -15.11
CA THR A 80 0.34 -10.25 -15.58
C THR A 80 0.44 -9.22 -14.44
N HIS A 81 0.47 -9.67 -13.18
CA HIS A 81 0.42 -8.79 -12.01
C HIS A 81 1.73 -8.79 -11.21
N LEU A 82 2.03 -7.63 -10.60
CA LEU A 82 3.12 -7.46 -9.64
C LEU A 82 2.58 -7.48 -8.21
N TRP A 83 3.21 -8.33 -7.40
CA TRP A 83 2.89 -8.55 -6.00
C TRP A 83 4.04 -8.11 -5.11
N PHE A 84 3.71 -7.47 -3.99
CA PHE A 84 4.66 -6.90 -3.05
C PHE A 84 4.44 -7.53 -1.68
N VAL A 85 5.51 -7.92 -1.00
CA VAL A 85 5.39 -8.43 0.38
C VAL A 85 5.09 -7.24 1.29
N SER A 86 4.06 -7.34 2.14
CA SER A 86 3.62 -6.28 3.04
C SER A 86 4.77 -5.70 3.88
N ARG A 87 5.62 -6.58 4.44
CA ARG A 87 6.82 -6.21 5.21
C ARG A 87 7.78 -5.32 4.42
N ASP A 88 8.03 -5.62 3.14
CA ASP A 88 8.95 -4.84 2.31
C ASP A 88 8.36 -3.47 1.95
N VAL A 89 7.04 -3.40 1.73
CA VAL A 89 6.34 -2.12 1.53
C VAL A 89 6.48 -1.24 2.79
N GLN A 90 6.28 -1.83 3.98
CA GLN A 90 6.45 -1.10 5.24
C GLN A 90 7.90 -0.66 5.48
N ARG A 91 8.91 -1.48 5.12
CA ARG A 91 10.32 -1.07 5.18
C ARG A 91 10.57 0.20 4.37
N VAL A 92 10.04 0.27 3.15
CA VAL A 92 10.13 1.48 2.31
C VAL A 92 9.40 2.66 2.96
N GLN A 93 8.24 2.42 3.58
CA GLN A 93 7.50 3.46 4.30
C GLN A 93 8.30 4.02 5.48
N LEU A 94 8.91 3.16 6.29
CA LEU A 94 9.74 3.52 7.44
C LEU A 94 11.00 4.28 6.99
N ALA A 95 11.70 3.79 5.95
CA ALA A 95 12.87 4.47 5.40
C ALA A 95 12.53 5.89 4.92
N ARG A 96 11.36 6.08 4.29
CA ARG A 96 10.89 7.41 3.87
C ARG A 96 10.53 8.33 5.03
N ARG A 97 9.94 7.80 6.11
CA ARG A 97 9.67 8.58 7.33
C ARG A 97 10.96 9.01 8.03
N GLY A 98 11.97 8.14 8.07
CA GLY A 98 13.28 8.45 8.63
C GLY A 98 14.03 9.54 7.85
N VAL A 99 13.87 9.58 6.52
CA VAL A 99 14.41 10.68 5.67
C VAL A 99 13.60 11.97 5.83
N SER A 100 12.30 11.87 6.13
CA SER A 100 11.39 13.00 6.41
C SER A 100 11.42 13.51 7.85
N GLY A 101 12.55 13.35 8.56
CA GLY A 101 12.93 14.29 9.64
C GLY A 101 13.09 15.73 9.11
N ARG A 102 13.22 15.90 7.78
CA ARG A 102 12.87 17.14 7.08
C ARG A 102 11.40 17.09 6.65
N ARG A 103 10.58 17.92 7.31
CA ARG A 103 9.16 18.20 7.04
C ARG A 103 8.82 18.19 5.55
N GLU A 104 8.17 17.15 5.06
CA GLU A 104 7.37 17.24 3.83
C GLU A 104 5.90 17.23 4.21
N THR A 105 5.35 18.45 4.36
CA THR A 105 3.92 18.70 4.47
C THR A 105 3.30 18.45 3.09
N PHE A 106 2.68 17.29 2.89
CA PHE A 106 1.82 17.08 1.73
C PHE A 106 0.41 17.53 2.10
N LEU A 107 0.02 18.69 1.57
CA LEU A 107 -1.37 19.14 1.53
C LEU A 107 -2.17 18.12 0.69
N ILE A 108 -3.23 17.60 1.29
CA ILE A 108 -4.23 16.79 0.63
C ILE A 108 -5.30 17.76 0.11
N ASN A 109 -5.46 17.85 -1.20
CA ASN A 109 -6.65 18.46 -1.83
C ASN A 109 -7.78 17.44 -1.90
#